data_AF-A0A3M1S6R9-F1
#
_entry.id   AF-A0A3M1S6R9-F1
#
_cell.length_a   1.000
_cell.length_b   1.000
_cell.length_c   1.000
_cell.angle_alpha   90.00
_cell.angle_beta   90.00
_cell.angle_gamma   90.00
#
_symmetry.space_group_name_H-M   'P 1'
#
loop_
_entity.id
_entity.type
_entity.pdbx_description
1 polymer ?
#
loop_
_entity_poly.entity_id
_entity_poly.type
_entity_poly.pdbx_seq_one_letter_code
_entity_poly.pdbx_strand_id
1 'polypeptide(L)'
;YHEVVHSWKTAGFSTPVRAVLLTALILAFIVNAGVLIPLGVGLLFAYGVYRIVLWAMSPHPRDEHVHRPVGEGVRRPVAEAVHRPPGWMRRRRSQVVLPLRPVREQVADWLGAMIGAAAVSAVMCLVLSLIVGFRSQMFDIQQVVWLWSIGTLGAWTVLTLGAFWNEREGDTALRRFAMMVVGMGLGGLAYAAATFMGVDLFYDPRFSTPQTWQLSSDFYRDGVPQLWAHVAVFGSLFLFVRWWRLADRRRRVRLSLLAVGVCAGMAWLAAALWMFPLQWLLMVAVTMSVAVQTAAPMMTAKERLELEEQNW
;
A
#
# COMPACT_ATOMS: atom_id res chain seq x y z
N TYR A 1 -5.51 -25.13 -5.57
CA TYR A 1 -5.59 -25.76 -6.91
C TYR A 1 -6.97 -26.35 -7.17
N HIS A 2 -7.54 -27.16 -6.26
CA HIS A 2 -8.87 -27.78 -6.45
C HIS A 2 -10.05 -26.80 -6.61
N GLU A 3 -10.05 -25.65 -5.93
CA GLU A 3 -11.14 -24.65 -6.04
C GLU A 3 -11.15 -23.92 -7.40
N VAL A 4 -9.98 -23.66 -7.98
CA VAL A 4 -9.84 -23.00 -9.28
C VAL A 4 -10.35 -23.92 -10.40
N VAL A 5 -10.00 -25.21 -10.32
CA VAL A 5 -10.47 -26.22 -11.28
C VAL A 5 -11.99 -26.40 -11.20
N HIS A 6 -12.57 -26.32 -10.00
CA HIS A 6 -14.01 -26.47 -9.81
C HIS A 6 -14.79 -25.23 -10.31
N SER A 7 -14.27 -24.03 -10.06
CA SER A 7 -14.83 -22.77 -10.57
C SER A 7 -14.76 -22.66 -12.09
N TRP A 8 -13.71 -23.21 -12.71
CA TRP A 8 -13.56 -23.18 -14.17
C TRP A 8 -14.49 -24.17 -14.88
N LYS A 9 -14.83 -25.29 -14.22
CA LYS A 9 -15.79 -26.26 -14.75
C LYS A 9 -17.24 -25.78 -14.68
N THR A 10 -17.60 -24.93 -13.71
CA THR A 10 -18.97 -24.40 -13.53
C THR A 10 -19.26 -23.16 -14.39
N ALA A 11 -18.23 -22.51 -14.96
CA ALA A 11 -18.40 -21.45 -15.93
C ALA A 11 -18.87 -22.04 -17.27
N GLY A 12 -20.16 -21.92 -17.60
CA GLY A 12 -20.86 -22.53 -18.74
C GLY A 12 -20.43 -22.09 -20.16
N PHE A 13 -19.14 -21.82 -20.38
CA PHE A 13 -18.59 -21.52 -21.69
C PHE A 13 -18.45 -22.79 -22.55
N SER A 14 -18.81 -22.68 -23.83
CA SER A 14 -18.59 -23.74 -24.80
C SER A 14 -17.08 -24.00 -24.98
N THR A 15 -16.72 -25.26 -25.21
CA THR A 15 -15.35 -25.74 -25.45
C THR A 15 -14.54 -24.90 -26.46
N PRO A 16 -15.09 -24.44 -27.60
CA PRO A 16 -14.35 -23.59 -28.54
C PRO A 16 -14.01 -22.19 -27.97
N VAL A 17 -14.90 -21.60 -27.17
CA VAL A 17 -14.64 -20.28 -26.55
C VAL A 17 -13.50 -20.36 -25.54
N ARG A 18 -13.42 -21.46 -24.79
CA ARG A 18 -12.31 -21.75 -23.87
C ARG A 18 -10.98 -21.89 -24.61
N ALA A 19 -10.98 -22.57 -25.76
CA ALA A 19 -9.79 -22.70 -26.60
C ALA A 19 -9.32 -21.34 -27.12
N VAL A 20 -10.23 -20.51 -27.63
CA VAL A 20 -9.89 -19.15 -28.12
C VAL A 20 -9.33 -18.26 -27.01
N LEU A 21 -9.95 -18.28 -25.82
CA LEU A 21 -9.47 -17.50 -24.67
C LEU A 21 -8.08 -17.96 -24.20
N LEU A 22 -7.82 -19.26 -24.15
CA LEU A 22 -6.50 -19.78 -23.81
C LEU A 22 -5.45 -19.40 -24.86
N THR A 23 -5.78 -19.51 -26.15
CA THR A 23 -4.88 -19.12 -27.23
C THR A 23 -4.58 -17.62 -27.19
N ALA A 24 -5.58 -16.77 -26.95
CA ALA A 24 -5.40 -15.33 -26.81
C ALA A 24 -4.54 -14.96 -25.58
N LEU A 25 -4.74 -15.66 -24.45
CA LEU A 25 -3.95 -15.47 -23.23
C LEU A 25 -2.49 -15.88 -23.46
N ILE A 26 -2.24 -17.02 -24.11
CA ILE A 26 -0.90 -17.52 -24.43
C ILE A 26 -0.22 -16.56 -25.41
N LEU A 27 -0.92 -16.08 -26.44
CA LEU A 27 -0.38 -15.11 -27.38
C LEU A 27 -0.01 -13.79 -26.68
N ALA A 28 -0.88 -13.29 -25.81
CA ALA A 28 -0.59 -12.11 -24.99
C ALA A 28 0.62 -12.33 -24.07
N PHE A 29 0.77 -13.53 -23.50
CA PHE A 29 1.94 -13.90 -22.69
C PHE A 29 3.22 -13.92 -23.52
N ILE A 30 3.19 -14.49 -24.73
CA ILE A 30 4.35 -14.56 -25.63
C ILE A 30 4.78 -13.16 -26.07
N VAL A 31 3.83 -12.31 -26.48
CA VAL A 31 4.11 -10.93 -26.92
C VAL A 31 4.72 -10.10 -25.79
N ASN A 32 4.35 -10.37 -24.54
CA ASN A 32 4.84 -9.64 -23.37
C ASN A 32 5.90 -10.44 -22.57
N ALA A 33 6.45 -11.52 -23.12
CA ALA A 33 7.33 -12.43 -22.40
C ALA A 33 8.60 -11.73 -21.88
N GLY A 34 9.13 -10.77 -22.64
CA GLY A 34 10.29 -9.98 -22.23
C GLY A 34 10.10 -9.19 -20.92
N VAL A 35 8.86 -8.82 -20.59
CA VAL A 35 8.50 -8.12 -19.34
C VAL A 35 7.96 -9.09 -18.28
N LEU A 36 7.17 -10.07 -18.70
CA LEU A 36 6.53 -11.04 -17.81
C LEU A 36 7.52 -12.05 -17.22
N ILE A 37 8.57 -12.43 -17.94
CA ILE A 37 9.60 -13.36 -17.44
C ILE A 37 10.40 -12.73 -16.28
N PRO A 38 11.05 -11.55 -16.43
CA PRO A 38 11.79 -10.96 -15.32
C PRO A 38 10.90 -10.61 -14.13
N LEU A 39 9.64 -10.21 -14.35
CA LEU A 39 8.71 -10.03 -13.24
C LEU A 39 8.30 -11.34 -12.60
N GLY A 40 8.01 -12.37 -13.38
CA GLY A 40 7.69 -13.71 -12.88
C GLY A 40 8.81 -14.23 -12.01
N VAL A 41 10.07 -14.08 -12.46
CA VAL A 41 11.27 -14.43 -11.70
C VAL A 41 11.37 -13.59 -10.41
N GLY A 42 11.16 -12.27 -10.49
CA GLY A 42 11.17 -11.39 -9.32
C GLY A 42 10.09 -11.74 -8.29
N LEU A 43 8.88 -12.05 -8.74
CA LEU A 43 7.76 -12.50 -7.91
C LEU A 43 8.03 -13.86 -7.28
N LEU A 44 8.60 -14.79 -8.04
CA LEU A 44 8.91 -16.14 -7.58
C LEU A 44 10.06 -16.11 -6.56
N PHE A 45 11.04 -15.22 -6.76
CA PHE A 45 12.09 -14.94 -5.78
C PHE A 45 11.51 -14.32 -4.50
N ALA A 46 10.69 -13.28 -4.60
CA ALA A 46 10.02 -12.65 -3.45
C ALA A 46 9.13 -13.65 -2.70
N TYR A 47 8.40 -14.51 -3.41
CA TYR A 47 7.61 -15.59 -2.83
C TYR A 47 8.47 -16.66 -2.16
N GLY A 48 9.62 -17.00 -2.75
CA GLY A 48 10.61 -17.90 -2.16
C GLY A 48 11.15 -17.36 -0.84
N VAL A 49 11.54 -16.08 -0.80
CA VAL A 49 11.97 -15.40 0.42
C VAL A 49 10.85 -15.38 1.46
N TYR A 50 9.62 -15.02 1.08
CA TYR A 50 8.45 -15.09 1.96
C TYR A 50 8.27 -16.49 2.55
N ARG A 51 8.39 -17.55 1.75
CA ARG A 51 8.25 -18.93 2.22
C ARG A 51 9.40 -19.38 3.11
N ILE A 52 10.63 -18.98 2.83
CA ILE A 52 11.80 -19.28 3.68
C ILE A 52 11.65 -18.59 5.03
N VAL A 53 11.23 -17.32 5.05
CA VAL A 53 10.96 -16.56 6.28
C VAL A 53 9.82 -17.22 7.06
N LEU A 54 8.71 -17.56 6.41
CA LEU A 54 7.59 -18.23 7.05
C LEU A 54 7.96 -19.62 7.58
N TRP A 55 8.84 -20.35 6.88
CA TRP A 55 9.34 -21.65 7.31
C TRP A 55 10.32 -21.53 8.50
N ALA A 56 11.24 -20.57 8.45
CA ALA A 56 12.18 -20.29 9.54
C ALA A 56 11.49 -19.76 10.80
N MET A 57 10.36 -19.06 10.65
CA MET A 57 9.54 -18.54 11.75
C MET A 57 8.42 -19.48 12.18
N SER A 58 8.19 -20.59 11.48
CA SER A 58 7.22 -21.59 11.92
C SER A 58 7.76 -22.18 13.23
N PRO A 59 7.06 -21.97 14.36
CA PRO A 59 7.51 -22.53 15.63
C PRO A 59 7.62 -24.03 15.44
N HIS A 60 8.77 -24.62 15.80
CA HIS A 60 8.78 -26.06 16.03
C HIS A 60 7.63 -26.33 17.00
N PRO A 61 6.73 -27.29 16.69
CA PRO A 61 5.64 -27.63 17.61
C PRO A 61 6.31 -28.04 18.92
N ARG A 62 6.31 -27.12 19.88
CA ARG A 62 6.61 -27.45 21.26
C ARG A 62 5.36 -28.14 21.74
N ASP A 63 5.52 -29.39 22.14
CA ASP A 63 4.52 -30.20 22.81
C ASP A 63 4.06 -29.47 24.08
N GLU A 64 3.08 -28.58 23.91
CA GLU A 64 2.42 -27.91 25.01
C GLU A 64 1.36 -28.89 25.54
N HIS A 65 1.80 -29.76 26.45
CA HIS A 65 0.94 -30.50 27.36
C HIS A 65 0.21 -29.50 28.28
N VAL A 66 -0.87 -28.90 27.78
CA VAL A 66 -1.73 -28.04 28.59
C VAL A 66 -2.70 -28.92 29.39
N HIS A 67 -2.40 -29.07 30.68
CA HIS A 67 -3.35 -29.49 31.69
C HIS A 67 -4.59 -28.57 31.67
N ARG A 68 -5.75 -29.13 31.32
CA ARG A 68 -7.05 -28.51 31.61
C ARG A 68 -7.36 -28.65 33.10
N PRO A 69 -7.61 -27.57 33.86
CA PRO A 69 -8.39 -27.68 35.07
C PRO A 69 -9.88 -27.85 34.68
N VAL A 70 -10.46 -28.94 35.18
CA VAL A 70 -11.91 -29.17 35.21
C VAL A 70 -12.45 -28.49 36.47
N GLY A 71 -13.42 -27.60 36.29
CA GLY A 71 -14.17 -26.93 37.36
C GLY A 71 -14.70 -25.60 36.83
N GLU A 72 -15.92 -25.16 37.08
CA GLU A 72 -17.02 -25.63 37.92
C GLU A 72 -18.22 -24.76 37.50
N GLY A 73 -19.43 -25.32 37.51
CA GLY A 73 -20.61 -24.67 36.92
C GLY A 73 -21.01 -23.37 37.64
N VAL A 74 -20.88 -22.23 36.96
CA VAL A 74 -21.46 -20.96 37.40
C VAL A 74 -22.79 -20.72 36.68
N ARG A 75 -23.88 -20.79 37.44
CA ARG A 75 -25.25 -20.44 37.03
C ARG A 75 -25.32 -18.95 36.72
N ARG A 76 -25.85 -18.59 35.53
CA ARG A 76 -26.16 -17.20 35.15
C ARG A 76 -27.47 -16.73 35.79
N PRO A 77 -27.53 -15.58 36.47
CA PRO A 77 -28.80 -14.93 36.77
C PRO A 77 -29.25 -13.98 35.64
N VAL A 78 -30.57 -13.90 35.59
CA VAL A 78 -31.56 -13.04 34.92
C VAL A 78 -31.08 -11.69 34.36
N ALA A 79 -31.66 -11.38 33.19
CA ALA A 79 -31.48 -10.18 32.37
C ALA A 79 -31.70 -8.86 33.13
N GLU A 80 -30.61 -8.14 33.34
CA GLU A 80 -30.61 -6.73 33.72
C GLU A 80 -30.61 -5.88 32.44
N ALA A 81 -31.57 -4.95 32.34
CA ALA A 81 -31.72 -4.06 31.19
C ALA A 81 -30.52 -3.11 31.11
N VAL A 82 -29.51 -3.50 30.33
CA VAL A 82 -28.29 -2.72 30.10
C VAL A 82 -28.65 -1.39 29.45
N HIS A 83 -28.55 -0.30 30.23
CA HIS A 83 -28.50 1.05 29.71
C HIS A 83 -27.38 1.14 28.67
N ARG A 84 -27.75 1.19 27.38
CA ARG A 84 -26.79 1.42 26.31
C ARG A 84 -26.22 2.83 26.48
N PRO A 85 -24.92 3.00 26.80
CA PRO A 85 -24.33 4.32 26.89
C PRO A 85 -24.44 5.01 25.51
N PRO A 86 -24.62 6.33 25.47
CA PRO A 86 -24.77 7.06 24.22
C PRO A 86 -23.54 6.87 23.32
N GLY A 87 -23.77 6.73 22.00
CA GLY A 87 -22.77 6.26 21.03
C GLY A 87 -21.48 7.08 20.92
N TRP A 88 -21.47 8.32 21.44
CA TRP A 88 -20.28 9.16 21.50
C TRP A 88 -19.27 8.72 22.58
N MET A 89 -19.73 8.13 23.69
CA MET A 89 -18.84 7.55 24.73
C MET A 89 -18.17 6.25 24.25
N ARG A 90 -18.84 5.48 23.38
CA ARG A 90 -18.28 4.24 22.81
C ARG A 90 -17.08 4.48 21.89
N ARG A 91 -16.95 5.69 21.31
CA ARG A 91 -15.77 6.09 20.53
C ARG A 91 -14.55 6.46 21.38
N ARG A 92 -14.73 6.87 22.64
CA ARG A 92 -13.62 7.14 23.57
C ARG A 92 -13.12 5.88 24.28
N ARG A 93 -13.99 4.91 24.60
CA ARG A 93 -13.58 3.67 25.28
C ARG A 93 -12.79 2.68 24.43
N SER A 94 -12.88 2.73 23.09
CA SER A 94 -12.13 1.81 22.22
C SER A 94 -10.66 2.19 22.01
N GLN A 95 -10.12 3.15 22.76
CA GLN A 95 -8.67 3.39 22.88
C GLN A 95 -8.05 2.51 23.97
N VAL A 96 -8.50 1.26 24.06
CA VAL A 96 -7.85 0.25 24.89
C VAL A 96 -6.41 0.12 24.41
N VAL A 97 -5.50 0.41 25.33
CA VAL A 97 -4.06 0.24 25.19
C VAL A 97 -3.83 -1.23 24.90
N LEU A 98 -3.44 -1.56 23.66
CA LEU A 98 -3.03 -2.92 23.33
C LEU A 98 -1.88 -3.29 24.27
N PRO A 99 -1.87 -4.50 24.86
CA PRO A 99 -0.75 -4.94 25.69
C PRO A 99 0.56 -4.72 24.93
N LEU A 100 1.53 -4.10 25.62
CA LEU A 100 2.84 -3.74 25.07
C LEU A 100 3.49 -4.99 24.49
N ARG A 101 3.41 -5.17 23.16
CA ARG A 101 4.14 -6.23 22.47
C ARG A 101 5.64 -5.99 22.67
N PRO A 102 6.44 -7.04 22.89
CA PRO A 102 7.88 -6.88 23.03
C PRO A 102 8.47 -6.20 21.79
N VAL A 103 9.41 -5.27 21.99
CA VAL A 103 10.01 -4.44 20.93
C VAL A 103 10.52 -5.29 19.75
N ARG A 104 11.06 -6.48 20.03
CA ARG A 104 11.57 -7.40 19.00
C ARG A 104 10.49 -7.89 18.04
N GLU A 105 9.30 -8.21 18.54
CA GLU A 105 8.17 -8.62 17.70
C GLU A 105 7.66 -7.45 16.87
N GLN A 106 7.62 -6.24 17.45
CA GLN A 106 7.22 -5.04 16.72
C GLN A 106 8.16 -4.73 15.56
N VAL A 107 9.47 -4.86 15.77
CA VAL A 107 10.48 -4.65 14.72
C VAL A 107 10.35 -5.71 13.64
N ALA A 108 10.15 -6.98 14.00
CA ALA A 108 9.96 -8.06 13.03
C ALA A 108 8.68 -7.85 12.17
N ASP A 109 7.56 -7.49 12.81
CA ASP A 109 6.31 -7.15 12.11
C ASP A 109 6.50 -5.97 11.16
N TRP A 110 7.24 -4.94 11.60
CA TRP A 110 7.52 -3.76 10.80
C TRP A 110 8.42 -4.07 9.59
N LEU A 111 9.50 -4.84 9.78
CA LEU A 111 10.36 -5.29 8.68
C LEU A 111 9.61 -6.19 7.70
N GLY A 112 8.74 -7.08 8.21
CA GLY A 112 7.85 -7.89 7.37
C GLY A 112 6.93 -7.02 6.51
N ALA A 113 6.36 -5.96 7.09
CA ALA A 113 5.56 -4.98 6.36
C ALA A 113 6.39 -4.20 5.32
N MET A 114 7.65 -3.84 5.60
CA MET A 114 8.52 -3.19 4.62
C MET A 114 8.75 -4.08 3.39
N ILE A 115 9.09 -5.36 3.61
CA ILE A 115 9.34 -6.33 2.53
C ILE A 115 8.06 -6.58 1.74
N GLY A 116 6.92 -6.76 2.43
CA GLY A 116 5.62 -6.91 1.80
C GLY A 116 5.25 -5.71 0.93
N ALA A 117 5.52 -4.49 1.40
CA ALA A 117 5.29 -3.27 0.63
C ALA A 117 6.17 -3.19 -0.62
N ALA A 118 7.46 -3.55 -0.52
CA ALA A 118 8.37 -3.58 -1.67
C ALA A 118 7.93 -4.58 -2.74
N ALA A 119 7.49 -5.77 -2.34
CA ALA A 119 6.98 -6.80 -3.25
C ALA A 119 5.67 -6.34 -3.93
N VAL A 120 4.75 -5.76 -3.18
CA VAL A 120 3.49 -5.24 -3.74
C VAL A 120 3.76 -4.06 -4.68
N SER A 121 4.69 -3.17 -4.34
CA SER A 121 5.11 -2.08 -5.23
C SER A 121 5.68 -2.62 -6.54
N ALA A 122 6.45 -3.72 -6.53
CA ALA A 122 6.97 -4.32 -7.76
C ALA A 122 5.84 -4.84 -8.66
N VAL A 123 4.86 -5.54 -8.07
CA VAL A 123 3.67 -6.02 -8.81
C VAL A 123 2.89 -4.85 -9.39
N MET A 124 2.61 -3.82 -8.59
CA MET A 124 1.88 -2.63 -9.04
C MET A 124 2.62 -1.91 -10.15
N CYS A 125 3.96 -1.81 -10.06
CA CYS A 125 4.78 -1.22 -11.10
C CYS A 125 4.61 -1.95 -12.43
N LEU A 126 4.63 -3.30 -12.45
CA LEU A 126 4.35 -4.04 -13.69
C LEU A 126 2.92 -3.86 -14.17
N VAL A 127 1.93 -3.95 -13.28
CA VAL A 127 0.52 -3.80 -13.67
C VAL A 127 0.32 -2.46 -14.35
N LEU A 128 0.82 -1.37 -13.76
CA LEU A 128 0.72 -0.04 -14.32
C LEU A 128 1.55 0.11 -15.60
N SER A 129 2.75 -0.48 -15.65
CA SER A 129 3.58 -0.48 -16.87
C SER A 129 2.90 -1.18 -18.03
N LEU A 130 2.22 -2.30 -17.77
CA LEU A 130 1.47 -3.04 -18.77
C LEU A 130 0.24 -2.23 -19.25
N ILE A 131 -0.52 -1.64 -18.33
CA ILE A 131 -1.69 -0.81 -18.67
C ILE A 131 -1.30 0.37 -19.56
N VAL A 132 -0.19 1.04 -19.25
CA VAL A 132 0.28 2.19 -20.03
C VAL A 132 0.92 1.72 -21.33
N GLY A 133 1.75 0.68 -21.31
CA GLY A 133 2.39 0.11 -22.50
C GLY A 133 1.41 -0.41 -23.56
N PHE A 134 0.20 -0.82 -23.16
CA PHE A 134 -0.87 -1.13 -24.12
C PHE A 134 -1.45 0.10 -24.85
N ARG A 135 -1.27 1.31 -24.29
CA ARG A 135 -1.88 2.56 -24.79
C ARG A 135 -0.87 3.56 -25.37
N SER A 136 0.41 3.43 -25.06
CA SER A 136 1.46 4.38 -25.42
C SER A 136 2.81 3.70 -25.66
N GLN A 137 3.85 4.51 -25.88
CA GLN A 137 5.25 4.09 -25.98
C GLN A 137 5.64 3.22 -24.77
N MET A 138 6.45 2.18 -25.01
CA MET A 138 6.96 1.31 -23.94
C MET A 138 7.78 2.14 -22.95
N PHE A 139 7.60 1.88 -21.65
CA PHE A 139 8.42 2.52 -20.63
C PHE A 139 9.86 2.05 -20.71
N ASP A 140 10.79 2.97 -20.54
CA ASP A 140 12.19 2.64 -20.36
C ASP A 140 12.39 1.92 -19.03
N ILE A 141 13.36 1.00 -18.99
CA ILE A 141 13.66 0.26 -17.76
C ILE A 141 14.00 1.20 -16.59
N GLN A 142 14.62 2.34 -16.89
CA GLN A 142 14.95 3.38 -15.89
C GLN A 142 13.68 3.95 -15.25
N GLN A 143 12.63 4.21 -16.03
CA GLN A 143 11.36 4.72 -15.53
C GLN A 143 10.64 3.70 -14.63
N VAL A 144 10.67 2.42 -15.00
CA VAL A 144 10.10 1.33 -14.21
C VAL A 144 10.86 1.17 -12.88
N VAL A 145 12.18 1.18 -12.92
CA VAL A 145 13.03 1.10 -11.72
C VAL A 145 12.82 2.32 -10.82
N TRP A 146 12.71 3.51 -11.39
CA TRP A 146 12.42 4.73 -10.65
C TRP A 146 11.05 4.65 -9.95
N LEU A 147 10.00 4.27 -10.69
CA LEU A 147 8.64 4.14 -10.16
C LEU A 147 8.58 3.13 -9.01
N TRP A 148 9.21 1.96 -9.18
CA TRP A 148 9.29 0.95 -8.13
C TRP A 148 10.05 1.46 -6.90
N SER A 149 11.18 2.13 -7.10
CA SER A 149 12.03 2.66 -6.02
C SER A 149 11.29 3.71 -5.20
N ILE A 150 10.70 4.72 -5.86
CA ILE A 150 9.98 5.80 -5.18
C ILE A 150 8.66 5.32 -4.57
N GLY A 151 7.94 4.42 -5.24
CA GLY A 151 6.75 3.77 -4.67
C GLY A 151 7.08 2.98 -3.40
N THR A 152 8.19 2.25 -3.40
CA THR A 152 8.67 1.48 -2.24
C THR A 152 9.13 2.39 -1.10
N LEU A 153 9.99 3.37 -1.38
CA LEU A 153 10.47 4.33 -0.38
C LEU A 153 9.32 5.12 0.23
N GLY A 154 8.35 5.55 -0.59
CA GLY A 154 7.15 6.22 -0.11
C GLY A 154 6.30 5.33 0.80
N ALA A 155 6.10 4.06 0.44
CA ALA A 155 5.38 3.12 1.28
C ALA A 155 6.09 2.87 2.61
N TRP A 156 7.42 2.67 2.58
CA TRP A 156 8.24 2.49 3.77
C TRP A 156 8.13 3.69 4.71
N THR A 157 8.23 4.89 4.15
CA THR A 157 8.11 6.15 4.87
C THR A 157 6.77 6.26 5.60
N VAL A 158 5.66 5.96 4.91
CA VAL A 158 4.31 6.00 5.49
C VAL A 158 4.13 4.96 6.59
N LEU A 159 4.59 3.74 6.37
CA LEU A 159 4.50 2.64 7.35
C LEU A 159 5.35 2.94 8.60
N THR A 160 6.53 3.53 8.42
CA THR A 160 7.43 3.97 9.51
C THR A 160 6.76 5.04 10.37
N LEU A 161 6.23 6.11 9.76
CA LEU A 161 5.51 7.15 10.49
C LEU A 161 4.25 6.62 11.16
N GLY A 162 3.53 5.71 10.49
CA GLY A 162 2.38 5.00 11.06
C GLY A 162 2.75 4.24 12.33
N ALA A 163 3.88 3.53 12.33
CA ALA A 163 4.38 2.84 13.51
C ALA A 163 4.66 3.80 14.67
N PHE A 164 5.35 4.92 14.41
CA PHE A 164 5.65 5.93 15.43
C PHE A 164 4.41 6.64 16.00
N TRP A 165 3.32 6.76 15.24
CA TRP A 165 2.10 7.45 15.69
C TRP A 165 1.07 6.57 16.38
N ASN A 166 1.23 5.24 16.36
CA ASN A 166 0.29 4.32 16.99
C ASN A 166 0.28 4.44 18.53
N GLU A 167 1.35 4.95 19.13
CA GLU A 167 1.52 5.01 20.58
C GLU A 167 1.12 6.36 21.21
N ARG A 168 0.86 7.39 20.39
CA ARG A 168 0.68 8.77 20.90
C ARG A 168 -0.60 9.37 20.38
N GLU A 169 -1.47 9.85 21.27
CA GLU A 169 -2.50 10.81 20.91
C GLU A 169 -1.81 12.10 20.46
N GLY A 170 -1.86 12.38 19.16
CA GLY A 170 -1.17 13.52 18.57
C GLY A 170 -2.13 14.45 17.86
N ASP A 171 -1.83 15.74 17.92
CA ASP A 171 -2.52 16.75 17.13
C ASP A 171 -2.49 16.38 15.63
N THR A 172 -3.66 16.45 15.00
CA THR A 172 -3.83 16.18 13.57
C THR A 172 -3.03 17.17 12.72
N ALA A 173 -2.90 18.43 13.16
CA ALA A 173 -2.13 19.44 12.45
C ALA A 173 -0.63 19.09 12.43
N LEU A 174 -0.08 18.70 13.58
CA LEU A 174 1.32 18.28 13.69
C LEU A 174 1.63 17.06 12.81
N ARG A 175 0.74 16.07 12.76
CA ARG A 175 0.93 14.90 11.89
C ARG A 175 0.92 15.26 10.41
N ARG A 176 0.04 16.17 9.99
CA ARG A 176 -0.01 16.69 8.60
C ARG A 176 1.27 17.42 8.23
N PHE A 177 1.73 18.29 9.13
CA PHE A 177 2.98 19.03 8.93
C PHE A 177 4.19 18.07 8.86
N ALA A 178 4.27 17.10 9.76
CA ALA A 178 5.33 16.09 9.71
C ALA A 178 5.29 15.25 8.44
N MET A 179 4.11 14.80 7.98
CA MET A 179 3.99 14.12 6.68
C MET A 179 4.49 15.02 5.55
N MET A 180 4.12 16.30 5.52
CA MET A 180 4.55 17.25 4.49
C MET A 180 6.08 17.36 4.44
N VAL A 181 6.74 17.56 5.58
CA VAL A 181 8.22 17.66 5.67
C VAL A 181 8.87 16.36 5.16
N VAL A 182 8.32 15.22 5.55
CA VAL A 182 8.84 13.92 5.10
C VAL A 182 8.58 13.70 3.60
N GLY A 183 7.43 14.15 3.09
CA GLY A 183 7.11 14.15 1.66
C GLY A 183 8.05 15.04 0.87
N MET A 184 8.43 16.20 1.39
CA MET A 184 9.46 17.06 0.79
C MET A 184 10.80 16.33 0.67
N GLY A 185 11.22 15.61 1.71
CA GLY A 185 12.41 14.76 1.69
C GLY A 185 12.32 13.65 0.63
N LEU A 186 11.17 12.96 0.54
CA LEU A 186 10.92 11.95 -0.49
C LEU A 186 10.94 12.56 -1.90
N GLY A 187 10.43 13.77 -2.08
CA GLY A 187 10.53 14.52 -3.35
C GLY A 187 11.98 14.80 -3.74
N GLY A 188 12.82 15.21 -2.78
CA GLY A 188 14.26 15.35 -3.02
C GLY A 188 14.94 14.04 -3.44
N LEU A 189 14.60 12.93 -2.78
CA LEU A 189 15.08 11.60 -3.17
C LEU A 189 14.56 11.17 -4.56
N ALA A 190 13.31 11.51 -4.89
CA ALA A 190 12.71 11.21 -6.20
C ALA A 190 13.44 11.96 -7.32
N TYR A 191 13.77 13.24 -7.11
CA TYR A 191 14.60 14.00 -8.03
C TYR A 191 16.01 13.41 -8.14
N ALA A 192 16.68 13.14 -7.03
CA ALA A 192 18.03 12.57 -7.04
C ALA A 192 18.06 11.20 -7.75
N ALA A 193 17.05 10.35 -7.54
CA ALA A 193 16.90 9.08 -8.23
C ALA A 193 16.67 9.27 -9.74
N ALA A 194 15.83 10.24 -10.14
CA ALA A 194 15.59 10.55 -11.55
C ALA A 194 16.89 11.02 -12.23
N THR A 195 17.62 11.95 -11.61
CA THR A 195 18.89 12.46 -12.13
C THR A 195 19.97 11.38 -12.19
N PHE A 196 20.11 10.56 -11.13
CA PHE A 196 21.10 9.48 -11.07
C PHE A 196 20.84 8.40 -12.12
N MET A 197 19.58 8.07 -12.36
CA MET A 197 19.18 7.05 -13.34
C MET A 197 19.06 7.60 -14.76
N GLY A 198 19.15 8.91 -14.97
CA GLY A 198 18.92 9.56 -16.27
C GLY A 198 17.47 9.44 -16.76
N VAL A 199 16.50 9.44 -15.84
CA VAL A 199 15.08 9.23 -16.14
C VAL A 199 14.46 10.52 -16.65
N ASP A 200 14.04 10.50 -17.91
CA ASP A 200 13.19 11.55 -18.46
C ASP A 200 11.73 11.28 -18.10
N LEU A 201 11.20 12.09 -17.17
CA LEU A 201 9.80 12.11 -16.77
C LEU A 201 9.01 12.90 -17.81
N PHE A 202 8.78 12.30 -18.98
CA PHE A 202 8.11 12.98 -20.09
C PHE A 202 6.74 13.53 -19.68
N TYR A 203 6.49 14.75 -20.15
CA TYR A 203 5.18 15.36 -20.12
C TYR A 203 4.35 14.78 -21.27
N ASP A 204 3.28 14.05 -20.95
CA ASP A 204 2.33 13.60 -21.97
C ASP A 204 1.29 14.72 -22.20
N PRO A 205 1.22 15.32 -23.40
CA PRO A 205 0.27 16.37 -23.73
C PRO A 205 -1.19 15.96 -23.54
N ARG A 206 -1.51 14.66 -23.53
CA ARG A 206 -2.89 14.16 -23.32
C ARG A 206 -3.38 14.43 -21.90
N PHE A 207 -2.45 14.59 -20.96
CA PHE A 207 -2.74 14.89 -19.57
C PHE A 207 -2.46 16.37 -19.25
N SER A 208 -2.26 17.22 -20.28
CA SER A 208 -2.06 18.64 -20.08
C SER A 208 -3.36 19.32 -19.66
N THR A 209 -3.36 19.92 -18.48
CA THR A 209 -4.38 20.91 -18.13
C THR A 209 -4.08 22.20 -18.90
N PRO A 210 -5.04 22.77 -19.66
CA PRO A 210 -4.86 24.08 -20.28
C PRO A 210 -4.68 25.11 -19.16
N GLN A 211 -3.47 25.62 -18.97
CA GLN A 211 -3.15 26.54 -17.88
C GLN A 211 -2.53 27.84 -18.40
N THR A 212 -3.01 28.94 -17.82
CA THR A 212 -2.72 30.33 -18.19
C THR A 212 -1.59 30.96 -17.39
N TRP A 213 -1.02 30.23 -16.42
CA TRP A 213 -0.02 30.72 -15.48
C TRP A 213 1.26 29.88 -15.59
N GLN A 214 2.41 30.55 -15.49
CA GLN A 214 3.73 29.93 -15.63
C GLN A 214 4.40 29.91 -14.26
N LEU A 215 4.93 28.75 -13.87
CA LEU A 215 5.80 28.61 -12.70
C LEU A 215 7.17 29.23 -12.98
N SER A 216 7.89 29.63 -11.92
CA SER A 216 9.28 30.12 -12.03
C SER A 216 10.17 29.10 -12.74
N SER A 217 11.18 29.60 -13.47
CA SER A 217 12.23 28.79 -14.10
C SER A 217 13.01 27.90 -13.13
N ASP A 218 12.93 28.17 -11.83
CA ASP A 218 13.54 27.32 -10.80
C ASP A 218 12.81 25.97 -10.62
N PHE A 219 11.53 25.91 -11.00
CA PHE A 219 10.73 24.68 -10.93
C PHE A 219 10.87 23.84 -12.20
N TYR A 220 11.06 24.48 -13.35
CA TYR A 220 11.10 23.82 -14.65
C TYR A 220 12.21 24.41 -15.52
N ARG A 221 13.02 23.53 -16.10
CA ARG A 221 14.00 23.87 -17.13
C ARG A 221 13.72 23.02 -18.35
N ASP A 222 13.46 23.66 -19.49
CA ASP A 222 13.15 22.99 -20.75
C ASP A 222 11.98 21.98 -20.66
N GLY A 223 11.00 22.28 -19.80
CA GLY A 223 9.84 21.40 -19.55
C GLY A 223 10.12 20.23 -18.61
N VAL A 224 11.35 20.06 -18.14
CA VAL A 224 11.74 19.01 -17.19
C VAL A 224 11.58 19.52 -15.75
N PRO A 225 10.85 18.80 -14.88
CA PRO A 225 10.68 19.20 -13.48
C PRO A 225 12.01 19.15 -12.72
N GLN A 226 12.36 20.26 -12.08
CA GLN A 226 13.56 20.39 -11.26
C GLN A 226 13.32 19.94 -9.81
N LEU A 227 14.35 20.07 -8.95
CA LEU A 227 14.29 19.68 -7.54
C LEU A 227 13.08 20.29 -6.82
N TRP A 228 12.86 21.60 -6.99
CA TRP A 228 11.78 22.31 -6.28
C TRP A 228 10.39 21.83 -6.67
N ALA A 229 10.19 21.44 -7.94
CA ALA A 229 8.92 20.84 -8.38
C ALA A 229 8.67 19.50 -7.69
N HIS A 230 9.69 18.64 -7.58
CA HIS A 230 9.57 17.36 -6.88
C HIS A 230 9.31 17.56 -5.37
N VAL A 231 10.07 18.44 -4.73
CA VAL A 231 9.91 18.75 -3.30
C VAL A 231 8.51 19.27 -3.01
N ALA A 232 8.02 20.22 -3.81
CA ALA A 232 6.71 20.84 -3.63
C ALA A 232 5.56 19.86 -3.87
N VAL A 233 5.64 19.06 -4.95
CA VAL A 233 4.56 18.13 -5.32
C VAL A 233 4.44 16.97 -4.34
N PHE A 234 5.54 16.37 -3.91
CA PHE A 234 5.52 15.28 -2.92
C PHE A 234 5.18 15.80 -1.53
N GLY A 235 5.67 16.99 -1.14
CA GLY A 235 5.26 17.66 0.09
C GLY A 235 3.75 17.89 0.14
N SER A 236 3.17 18.38 -0.96
CA SER A 236 1.73 18.61 -1.08
C SER A 236 0.92 17.31 -1.09
N LEU A 237 1.39 16.28 -1.80
CA LEU A 237 0.76 14.96 -1.80
C LEU A 237 0.71 14.36 -0.39
N PHE A 238 1.79 14.48 0.38
CA PHE A 238 1.86 14.02 1.76
C PHE A 238 1.06 14.88 2.74
N LEU A 239 0.86 16.16 2.43
CA LEU A 239 0.02 17.06 3.20
C LEU A 239 -1.48 16.75 3.01
N PHE A 240 -1.91 16.56 1.76
CA PHE A 240 -3.32 16.36 1.40
C PHE A 240 -3.83 14.98 1.78
N VAL A 241 -3.04 13.94 1.53
CA VAL A 241 -3.45 12.57 1.81
C VAL A 241 -3.20 12.25 3.28
N ARG A 242 -4.23 11.72 3.95
CA ARG A 242 -4.15 11.28 5.35
C ARG A 242 -3.49 9.90 5.45
N TRP A 243 -2.26 9.77 4.96
CA TRP A 243 -1.50 8.52 4.84
C TRP A 243 -1.45 7.69 6.13
N TRP A 244 -1.41 8.33 7.30
CA TRP A 244 -1.47 7.63 8.59
C TRP A 244 -2.74 6.80 8.79
N ARG A 245 -3.88 7.23 8.21
CA ARG A 245 -5.13 6.44 8.23
C ARG A 245 -5.03 5.21 7.34
N LEU A 246 -4.22 5.27 6.28
CA LEU A 246 -3.93 4.12 5.42
C LEU A 246 -2.92 3.16 6.05
N ALA A 247 -2.23 3.54 7.13
CA ALA A 247 -1.36 2.63 7.89
C ALA A 247 -2.02 2.10 9.17
N ASP A 248 -3.23 2.58 9.50
CA ASP A 248 -3.90 2.28 10.77
C ASP A 248 -4.23 0.77 10.90
N ARG A 249 -3.86 0.16 12.04
CA ARG A 249 -4.09 -1.27 12.32
C ARG A 249 -5.58 -1.61 12.49
N ARG A 250 -6.40 -0.62 12.83
CA ARG A 250 -7.84 -0.80 13.15
C ARG A 250 -8.74 -0.91 11.92
N ARG A 251 -8.16 -0.98 10.72
CA ARG A 251 -8.94 -1.07 9.48
C ARG A 251 -9.69 -2.39 9.39
N ARG A 252 -10.91 -2.32 8.86
CA ARG A 252 -11.78 -3.49 8.68
C ARG A 252 -11.47 -4.28 7.40
N VAL A 253 -10.92 -3.61 6.39
CA VAL A 253 -10.68 -4.16 5.05
C VAL A 253 -9.20 -4.00 4.70
N ARG A 254 -8.59 -5.03 4.10
CA ARG A 254 -7.18 -5.03 3.66
C ARG A 254 -6.89 -3.96 2.60
N LEU A 255 -7.80 -3.81 1.63
CA LEU A 255 -7.66 -2.87 0.53
C LEU A 255 -8.99 -2.13 0.31
N SER A 256 -8.97 -0.80 0.45
CA SER A 256 -10.12 0.05 0.13
C SER A 256 -9.90 0.75 -1.22
N LEU A 257 -10.65 0.34 -2.23
CA LEU A 257 -10.60 0.97 -3.56
C LEU A 257 -10.98 2.46 -3.50
N LEU A 258 -11.91 2.82 -2.62
CA LEU A 258 -12.26 4.22 -2.39
C LEU A 258 -11.08 5.02 -1.84
N ALA A 259 -10.33 4.47 -0.89
CA ALA A 259 -9.14 5.14 -0.37
C ALA A 259 -8.04 5.29 -1.44
N VAL A 260 -7.84 4.28 -2.29
CA VAL A 260 -6.94 4.37 -3.45
C VAL A 260 -7.41 5.47 -4.41
N GLY A 261 -8.71 5.51 -4.72
CA GLY A 261 -9.31 6.55 -5.57
C GLY A 261 -9.15 7.96 -5.00
N VAL A 262 -9.32 8.13 -3.69
CA VAL A 262 -9.06 9.42 -3.01
C VAL A 262 -7.57 9.79 -3.08
N CYS A 263 -6.65 8.82 -2.93
CA CYS A 263 -5.22 9.09 -3.08
C CYS A 263 -4.88 9.52 -4.51
N ALA A 264 -5.46 8.86 -5.52
CA ALA A 264 -5.31 9.22 -6.92
C ALA A 264 -5.87 10.63 -7.20
N GLY A 265 -7.05 10.96 -6.66
CA GLY A 265 -7.64 12.30 -6.80
C GLY A 265 -6.78 13.40 -6.14
N MET A 266 -6.18 13.13 -4.99
CA MET A 266 -5.27 14.07 -4.33
C MET A 266 -3.93 14.21 -5.06
N ALA A 267 -3.43 13.13 -5.66
CA ALA A 267 -2.27 13.18 -6.55
C ALA A 267 -2.59 13.99 -7.81
N TRP A 268 -3.77 13.82 -8.41
CA TRP A 268 -4.21 14.66 -9.52
C TRP A 268 -4.23 16.14 -9.14
N LEU A 269 -4.78 16.48 -7.98
CA LEU A 269 -4.81 17.86 -7.48
C LEU A 269 -3.41 18.42 -7.25
N ALA A 270 -2.51 17.64 -6.62
CA ALA A 270 -1.13 18.05 -6.40
C ALA A 270 -0.37 18.24 -7.73
N ALA A 271 -0.53 17.33 -8.69
CA ALA A 271 0.06 17.46 -10.01
C ALA A 271 -0.44 18.71 -10.73
N ALA A 272 -1.75 18.97 -10.70
CA ALA A 272 -2.36 20.14 -11.32
C ALA A 272 -1.90 21.46 -10.68
N LEU A 273 -1.71 21.48 -9.35
CA LEU A 273 -1.23 22.65 -8.62
C LEU A 273 0.22 22.99 -8.95
N TRP A 274 1.07 21.99 -9.17
CA TRP A 274 2.51 22.17 -9.39
C TRP A 274 2.95 21.96 -10.84
N MET A 275 2.00 21.79 -11.77
CA MET A 275 2.25 21.44 -13.18
C MET A 275 3.11 20.17 -13.35
N PHE A 276 3.08 19.27 -12.38
CA PHE A 276 3.90 18.05 -12.41
C PHE A 276 3.31 17.04 -13.40
N PRO A 277 4.13 16.26 -14.12
CA PRO A 277 3.67 15.18 -14.98
C PRO A 277 2.68 14.22 -14.29
N LEU A 278 1.39 14.36 -14.63
CA LEU A 278 0.28 13.72 -13.91
C LEU A 278 0.41 12.19 -13.83
N GLN A 279 0.80 11.56 -14.94
CA GLN A 279 0.93 10.10 -15.05
C GLN A 279 1.86 9.52 -13.97
N TRP A 280 3.03 10.13 -13.78
CA TRP A 280 4.05 9.63 -12.87
C TRP A 280 3.61 9.75 -11.42
N LEU A 281 3.05 10.91 -11.03
CA LEU A 281 2.59 11.12 -9.67
C LEU A 281 1.39 10.23 -9.32
N LEU A 282 0.46 10.03 -10.26
CA LEU A 282 -0.66 9.11 -10.09
C LEU A 282 -0.16 7.67 -9.87
N MET A 283 0.76 7.20 -10.71
CA MET A 283 1.31 5.84 -10.60
C MET A 283 2.03 5.62 -9.27
N VAL A 284 2.83 6.60 -8.83
CA VAL A 284 3.49 6.55 -7.51
C VAL A 284 2.46 6.53 -6.38
N ALA A 285 1.48 7.43 -6.39
CA ALA A 285 0.48 7.53 -5.33
C ALA A 285 -0.40 6.29 -5.23
N VAL A 286 -0.81 5.71 -6.36
CA VAL A 286 -1.58 4.46 -6.41
C VAL A 286 -0.74 3.30 -5.92
N THR A 287 0.50 3.17 -6.39
CA THR A 287 1.45 2.13 -5.96
C THR A 287 1.66 2.17 -4.45
N MET A 288 1.98 3.35 -3.91
CA MET A 288 2.15 3.57 -2.48
C MET A 288 0.87 3.24 -1.70
N SER A 289 -0.29 3.72 -2.16
CA SER A 289 -1.56 3.48 -1.48
C SER A 289 -1.90 1.99 -1.38
N VAL A 290 -1.68 1.24 -2.46
CA VAL A 290 -1.89 -0.21 -2.47
C VAL A 290 -0.87 -0.90 -1.58
N ALA A 291 0.42 -0.60 -1.72
CA ALA A 291 1.50 -1.21 -0.95
C ALA A 291 1.36 -0.98 0.57
N VAL A 292 1.04 0.25 0.99
CA VAL A 292 0.80 0.57 2.40
C VAL A 292 -0.41 -0.19 2.93
N GLN A 293 -1.49 -0.26 2.16
CA GLN A 293 -2.72 -0.92 2.61
C GLN A 293 -2.56 -2.43 2.77
N THR A 294 -1.89 -3.09 1.83
CA THR A 294 -1.70 -4.54 1.83
C THR A 294 -0.66 -5.00 2.84
N ALA A 295 0.41 -4.22 3.04
CA ALA A 295 1.53 -4.61 3.86
C ALA A 295 1.39 -4.22 5.34
N ALA A 296 0.57 -3.23 5.64
CA ALA A 296 0.35 -2.80 7.02
C ALA A 296 -0.29 -3.93 7.87
N PRO A 297 0.19 -4.11 9.11
CA PRO A 297 -0.32 -5.15 10.00
C PRO A 297 -1.78 -4.87 10.37
N MET A 298 -2.61 -5.92 10.33
CA MET A 298 -4.01 -5.87 10.76
C MET A 298 -4.19 -6.56 12.09
N MET A 299 -5.08 -6.01 12.92
CA MET A 299 -5.50 -6.68 14.15
C MET A 299 -6.19 -8.00 13.83
N THR A 300 -5.72 -9.06 14.49
CA THR A 300 -6.32 -10.38 14.34
C THR A 300 -7.75 -10.40 14.89
N ALA A 301 -8.57 -11.36 14.45
CA ALA A 301 -9.93 -11.50 14.96
C ALA A 301 -9.94 -11.75 16.48
N LYS A 302 -8.96 -12.53 16.98
CA LYS A 302 -8.78 -12.81 18.40
C LYS A 302 -8.52 -11.54 19.21
N GLU A 303 -7.57 -10.69 18.76
CA GLU A 303 -7.30 -9.40 19.43
C GLU A 303 -8.52 -8.48 19.42
N ARG A 304 -9.34 -8.52 18.36
CA ARG A 304 -10.58 -7.74 18.32
C ARG A 304 -11.60 -8.25 19.34
N LEU A 305 -11.71 -9.56 19.53
CA LEU A 305 -12.61 -10.16 20.51
C LEU A 305 -12.14 -9.91 21.93
N GLU A 306 -10.84 -10.06 22.22
CA GLU A 306 -10.25 -9.73 23.52
C GLU A 306 -10.50 -8.25 23.88
N LEU A 307 -10.43 -7.36 22.90
CA LEU A 307 -10.78 -5.95 23.08
C LEU A 307 -12.27 -5.69 23.29
N GLU A 308 -13.14 -6.49 22.68
CA GLU A 308 -14.58 -6.41 22.93
C GLU A 308 -14.89 -6.92 24.34
N GLU A 309 -14.30 -8.03 24.77
CA GLU A 309 -14.45 -8.60 26.12
C GLU A 309 -13.94 -7.65 27.21
N GLN A 310 -12.80 -6.99 27.03
CA GLN A 310 -12.30 -6.00 28.00
C GLN A 310 -13.15 -4.72 28.10
N ASN A 311 -14.04 -4.48 27.13
CA ASN A 311 -14.93 -3.31 27.12
C ASN A 311 -16.31 -3.57 27.74
N TRP A 312 -16.62 -4.82 28.10
CA TRP A 312 -17.84 -5.24 28.79
C TRP A 312 -17.58 -5.43 30.28
#